data_AF-A0A319E2U3-F1
#
_entry.id   AF-A0A319E2U3-F1
#
_cell.length_a   1.000
_cell.length_b   1.000
_cell.length_c   1.000
_cell.angle_alpha   90.00
_cell.angle_beta   90.00
_cell.angle_gamma   90.00
#
_symmetry.space_group_name_H-M   'P 1'
#
loop_
_entity.id
_entity.type
_entity.pdbx_description
1 polymer ?
#
loop_
_entity_poly.entity_id
_entity_poly.type
_entity_poly.pdbx_seq_one_letter_code
_entity_poly.pdbx_strand_id
1 'polypeptide(L)'
;MYFWKPEHCRHIAILPSSSYAAASPPASNSPLFAARGITFRHANFDDPATLDHAFADVENLFFVSTNTFDNARRRIQHQNVVDAAKKAGVAHVWYTSLAFGGFGSESRAAVQQAHYMTEGMLKESGVTYTSIREGLYTEPFPLFLNWFPDSATLYLPSSSSSGGGGGGEDGGIAFTLRSELGEANAKLLLKGGHENEIVLFTARESITLPQIVAIIHETTGRDVALEFVGSEAYVEKNAAGDVGNKSAAFFEMMVSWYEGIGRGELSVTDGLMAEGTDGAGCGD
;
A
#
# COMPACT_ATOMS: atom_id res chain seq x y z
N MET A 1 4.15 -18.07 -19.96
CA MET A 1 4.10 -17.26 -21.20
C MET A 1 2.66 -17.26 -21.68
N TYR A 2 1.86 -16.31 -21.19
CA TYR A 2 0.44 -16.17 -21.56
C TYR A 2 0.30 -15.00 -22.53
N PHE A 3 -0.13 -15.31 -23.74
CA PHE A 3 -0.51 -14.32 -24.75
C PHE A 3 -1.92 -13.83 -24.44
N TRP A 4 -2.07 -12.54 -24.12
CA TRP A 4 -3.38 -11.91 -24.04
C TRP A 4 -3.79 -11.43 -25.44
N LYS A 5 -4.95 -11.89 -25.95
CA LYS A 5 -5.55 -11.40 -27.20
C LYS A 5 -6.32 -10.10 -26.93
N PRO A 6 -6.29 -9.09 -27.82
CA PRO A 6 -6.66 -7.71 -27.48
C PRO A 6 -8.15 -7.35 -27.66
N GLU A 7 -9.10 -8.28 -27.53
CA GLU A 7 -10.42 -8.07 -28.15
C GLU A 7 -11.61 -7.76 -27.23
N HIS A 8 -11.44 -7.57 -25.91
CA HIS A 8 -12.61 -7.28 -25.03
C HIS A 8 -12.38 -6.24 -23.92
N CYS A 9 -11.76 -5.10 -24.23
CA CYS A 9 -11.83 -3.91 -23.36
C CYS A 9 -12.97 -2.98 -23.79
N ARG A 10 -13.99 -2.80 -22.94
CA ARG A 10 -14.76 -1.54 -22.95
C ARG A 10 -13.73 -0.42 -22.80
N HIS A 11 -13.68 0.46 -23.80
CA HIS A 11 -12.69 1.53 -23.85
C HIS A 11 -13.00 2.49 -22.69
N ILE A 12 -12.28 2.38 -21.58
CA ILE A 12 -12.10 3.52 -20.70
C ILE A 12 -11.46 4.59 -21.60
N ALA A 13 -12.15 5.70 -21.82
CA ALA A 13 -11.64 6.76 -22.67
C ALA A 13 -10.32 7.25 -22.07
N ILE A 14 -9.21 6.93 -22.73
CA ILE A 14 -7.89 7.42 -22.34
C ILE A 14 -7.90 8.92 -22.64
N LEU A 15 -7.85 9.74 -21.60
CA LEU A 15 -7.75 11.19 -21.75
C LEU A 15 -6.39 11.54 -22.39
N PRO A 16 -6.28 12.67 -23.13
CA PRO A 16 -5.00 13.10 -23.66
C PRO A 16 -4.00 13.35 -22.53
N SER A 17 -2.70 13.21 -22.81
CA SER A 17 -1.64 13.42 -21.80
C SER A 17 -1.71 14.80 -21.12
N SER A 18 -2.26 15.80 -21.83
CA SER A 18 -2.51 17.15 -21.33
C SER A 18 -3.56 17.24 -20.22
N SER A 19 -4.38 16.19 -20.02
CA SER A 19 -5.34 16.09 -18.92
C SER A 19 -4.69 15.62 -17.61
N TYR A 20 -3.41 15.28 -17.63
CA TYR A 20 -2.68 14.80 -16.46
C TYR A 20 -1.54 15.74 -16.10
N ALA A 21 -1.30 15.87 -14.79
CA ALA A 21 -0.08 16.43 -14.25
C ALA A 21 0.56 15.43 -13.29
N ALA A 22 1.88 15.35 -13.32
CA ALA A 22 2.67 14.61 -12.33
C ALA A 22 3.31 15.59 -11.36
N ALA A 23 3.35 15.24 -10.08
CA ALA A 23 3.98 16.07 -9.07
C ALA A 23 4.90 15.25 -8.15
N SER A 24 6.07 15.80 -7.84
CA SER A 24 7.00 15.19 -6.88
C SER A 24 7.98 16.20 -6.29
N PRO A 25 8.64 15.90 -5.15
CA PRO A 25 9.60 16.81 -4.55
C PRO A 25 10.86 17.04 -5.41
N PRO A 26 11.56 16.03 -5.97
CA PRO A 26 12.73 16.32 -6.77
C PRO A 26 12.31 16.88 -8.13
N ALA A 27 12.58 18.17 -8.36
CA ALA A 27 12.31 18.83 -9.64
C ALA A 27 13.07 18.18 -10.82
N SER A 28 14.13 17.41 -10.53
CA SER A 28 14.86 16.60 -11.51
C SER A 28 14.03 15.49 -12.17
N ASN A 29 12.85 15.16 -11.64
CA ASN A 29 11.92 14.24 -12.29
C ASN A 29 11.18 14.85 -13.50
N SER A 30 11.21 16.18 -13.67
CA SER A 30 10.48 16.88 -14.74
C SER A 30 10.69 16.29 -16.16
N PRO A 31 11.93 15.98 -16.61
CA PRO A 31 12.15 15.43 -17.96
C PRO A 31 11.45 14.09 -18.19
N LEU A 32 11.27 13.27 -17.15
CA LEU A 32 10.60 11.96 -17.25
C LEU A 32 9.14 12.13 -17.71
N PHE A 33 8.44 13.15 -17.23
CA PHE A 33 7.03 13.38 -17.54
C PHE A 33 6.86 14.25 -18.79
N ALA A 34 7.70 15.28 -18.95
CA ALA A 34 7.67 16.14 -20.13
C ALA A 34 7.90 15.35 -21.43
N ALA A 35 8.79 14.35 -21.42
CA ALA A 35 9.02 13.47 -22.57
C ALA A 35 7.79 12.65 -23.00
N ARG A 36 6.77 12.54 -22.13
CA ARG A 36 5.50 11.85 -22.37
C ARG A 36 4.33 12.83 -22.59
N GLY A 37 4.61 14.13 -22.72
CA GLY A 37 3.59 15.17 -22.85
C GLY A 37 2.75 15.38 -21.59
N ILE A 38 3.27 15.00 -20.41
CA ILE A 38 2.62 15.18 -19.10
C ILE A 38 3.25 16.40 -18.42
N THR A 39 2.42 17.32 -17.95
CA THR A 39 2.88 18.49 -17.20
C THR A 39 3.50 18.06 -15.86
N PHE A 40 4.69 18.55 -15.55
CA PHE A 40 5.32 18.32 -14.25
C PHE A 40 5.13 19.53 -13.34
N ARG A 41 4.78 19.30 -12.07
CA ARG A 41 4.63 20.32 -11.04
C ARG A 41 5.49 19.95 -9.82
N HIS A 42 6.27 20.89 -9.29
CA HIS A 42 7.01 20.63 -8.06
C HIS A 42 6.03 20.63 -6.88
N ALA A 43 6.05 19.57 -6.07
CA ALA A 43 5.23 19.45 -4.87
C ALA A 43 6.04 18.80 -3.77
N ASN A 44 6.17 19.49 -2.65
CA ASN A 44 6.82 19.02 -1.44
C ASN A 44 5.85 19.13 -0.27
N PHE A 45 5.52 18.01 0.37
CA PHE A 45 4.56 18.00 1.47
C PHE A 45 5.05 18.78 2.71
N ASP A 46 6.36 19.01 2.83
CA ASP A 46 6.92 19.88 3.88
C ASP A 46 6.86 21.38 3.53
N ASP A 47 6.50 21.75 2.31
CA ASP A 47 6.42 23.14 1.84
C ASP A 47 5.03 23.45 1.24
N PRO A 48 4.07 23.96 2.04
CA PRO A 48 2.71 24.25 1.60
C PRO A 48 2.61 25.16 0.37
N ALA A 49 3.55 26.10 0.17
CA ALA A 49 3.52 27.00 -0.97
C ALA A 49 3.72 26.25 -2.30
N THR A 50 4.48 25.15 -2.28
CA THR A 50 4.65 24.30 -3.47
C THR A 50 3.36 23.54 -3.80
N LEU A 51 2.56 23.18 -2.78
CA LEU A 51 1.29 22.48 -2.96
C LEU A 51 0.22 23.40 -3.54
N ASP A 52 0.18 24.66 -3.10
CA ASP A 52 -0.70 25.68 -3.69
C ASP A 52 -0.51 25.79 -5.21
N HIS A 53 0.75 25.85 -5.65
CA HIS A 53 1.08 25.89 -7.08
C HIS A 53 0.80 24.56 -7.78
N ALA A 54 1.10 23.43 -7.14
CA ALA A 54 0.91 22.12 -7.72
C ALA A 54 -0.57 21.77 -7.93
N PHE A 55 -1.47 22.28 -7.10
CA PHE A 55 -2.90 21.95 -7.14
C PHE A 55 -3.78 22.98 -7.86
N ALA A 56 -3.20 24.05 -8.40
CA ALA A 56 -3.93 25.01 -9.22
C ALA A 56 -4.65 24.33 -10.40
N ASP A 57 -5.94 24.58 -10.56
CA ASP A 57 -6.80 24.01 -11.61
C ASP A 57 -6.88 22.46 -11.61
N VAL A 58 -6.56 21.80 -10.49
CA VAL A 58 -6.70 20.34 -10.34
C VAL A 58 -8.12 20.00 -9.91
N GLU A 59 -8.83 19.23 -10.72
CA GLU A 59 -10.17 18.71 -10.37
C GLU A 59 -10.09 17.42 -9.54
N ASN A 60 -9.20 16.50 -9.92
CA ASN A 60 -9.01 15.20 -9.27
C ASN A 60 -7.56 15.06 -8.80
N LEU A 61 -7.37 14.82 -7.50
CA LEU A 61 -6.04 14.61 -6.92
C LEU A 61 -5.84 13.13 -6.57
N PHE A 62 -4.88 12.47 -7.22
CA PHE A 62 -4.37 11.18 -6.76
C PHE A 62 -3.27 11.41 -5.70
N PHE A 63 -3.63 11.21 -4.43
CA PHE A 63 -2.76 11.44 -3.30
C PHE A 63 -2.09 10.12 -2.87
N VAL A 64 -0.86 9.92 -3.33
CA VAL A 64 0.01 8.84 -2.84
C VAL A 64 0.58 9.21 -1.48
N SER A 65 0.40 8.32 -0.49
CA SER A 65 0.87 8.55 0.88
C SER A 65 2.39 8.75 0.96
N THR A 66 2.85 9.55 1.92
CA THR A 66 4.28 9.77 2.17
C THR A 66 4.99 8.48 2.62
N ASN A 67 6.30 8.42 2.40
CA ASN A 67 7.15 7.31 2.84
C ASN A 67 7.86 7.56 4.18
N THR A 68 7.58 8.68 4.88
CA THR A 68 8.19 8.92 6.20
C THR A 68 7.62 7.98 7.26
N PHE A 69 8.51 7.41 8.08
CA PHE A 69 8.17 6.62 9.27
C PHE A 69 7.93 7.50 10.52
N ASP A 70 8.26 8.79 10.45
CA ASP A 70 7.93 9.76 11.50
C ASP A 70 6.45 10.16 11.39
N ASN A 71 5.62 9.62 12.28
CA ASN A 71 4.19 9.89 12.31
C ASN A 71 3.84 11.36 12.61
N ALA A 72 4.69 12.09 13.34
CA ALA A 72 4.46 13.52 13.59
C ALA A 72 4.70 14.33 12.32
N ARG A 73 5.80 14.06 11.61
CA ARG A 73 6.04 14.66 10.29
C ARG A 73 5.00 14.25 9.26
N ARG A 74 4.60 12.97 9.22
CA ARG A 74 3.53 12.49 8.34
C ARG A 74 2.23 13.24 8.57
N ARG A 75 1.86 13.46 9.83
CA ARG A 75 0.66 14.24 10.19
C ARG A 75 0.69 15.62 9.56
N ILE A 76 1.80 16.33 9.70
CA ILE A 76 1.98 17.68 9.14
C ILE A 76 1.94 17.63 7.61
N GLN A 77 2.70 16.73 6.99
CA GLN A 77 2.75 16.56 5.54
C GLN A 77 1.38 16.29 4.94
N HIS A 78 0.63 15.37 5.53
CA HIS A 78 -0.68 14.97 5.02
C HIS A 78 -1.74 16.05 5.27
N GLN A 79 -1.68 16.75 6.42
CA GLN A 79 -2.54 17.91 6.66
C GLN A 79 -2.31 19.01 5.62
N ASN A 80 -1.04 19.31 5.29
CA ASN A 80 -0.71 20.30 4.26
C ASN A 80 -1.31 19.93 2.90
N VAL A 81 -1.29 18.66 2.52
CA VAL A 81 -1.90 18.17 1.27
C VAL A 81 -3.42 18.35 1.29
N VAL A 82 -4.08 17.95 2.37
CA VAL A 82 -5.54 18.06 2.52
C VAL A 82 -5.98 19.54 2.50
N ASP A 83 -5.26 20.40 3.22
CA ASP A 83 -5.56 21.85 3.27
C ASP A 83 -5.34 22.51 1.91
N ALA A 84 -4.26 22.17 1.20
CA ALA A 84 -3.99 22.70 -0.13
C ALA A 84 -5.05 22.22 -1.15
N ALA A 85 -5.46 20.95 -1.09
CA ALA A 85 -6.52 20.42 -1.95
C ALA A 85 -7.84 21.16 -1.73
N LYS A 86 -8.22 21.35 -0.46
CA LYS A 86 -9.40 22.14 -0.07
C LYS A 86 -9.33 23.58 -0.57
N LYS A 87 -8.19 24.24 -0.36
CA LYS A 87 -7.97 25.64 -0.78
C LYS A 87 -8.02 25.81 -2.29
N ALA A 88 -7.47 24.86 -3.05
CA ALA A 88 -7.49 24.86 -4.51
C ALA A 88 -8.87 24.50 -5.09
N GLY A 89 -9.81 24.02 -4.27
CA GLY A 89 -11.12 23.59 -4.72
C GLY A 89 -11.09 22.28 -5.50
N VAL A 90 -10.15 21.38 -5.16
CA VAL A 90 -10.10 20.02 -5.72
C VAL A 90 -11.43 19.34 -5.47
N ALA A 91 -12.07 18.84 -6.53
CA ALA A 91 -13.39 18.25 -6.47
C ALA A 91 -13.37 16.85 -5.83
N HIS A 92 -12.30 16.07 -6.06
CA HIS A 92 -12.15 14.71 -5.51
C HIS A 92 -10.70 14.37 -5.16
N VAL A 93 -10.47 13.81 -3.97
CA VAL A 93 -9.18 13.27 -3.53
C VAL A 93 -9.21 11.74 -3.47
N TRP A 94 -8.39 11.09 -4.28
CA TRP A 94 -8.20 9.64 -4.31
C TRP A 94 -6.95 9.31 -3.51
N TYR A 95 -7.09 8.78 -2.30
CA TYR A 95 -5.98 8.57 -1.37
C TYR A 95 -5.56 7.10 -1.33
N THR A 96 -4.26 6.82 -1.51
CA THR A 96 -3.70 5.49 -1.32
C THR A 96 -3.53 5.21 0.19
N SER A 97 -4.52 4.55 0.75
CA SER A 97 -4.50 4.01 2.10
C SER A 97 -3.94 2.57 2.11
N LEU A 98 -4.04 1.89 3.25
CA LEU A 98 -3.53 0.52 3.43
C LEU A 98 -4.67 -0.42 3.87
N ALA A 99 -4.69 -1.65 3.36
CA ALA A 99 -5.75 -2.65 3.56
C ALA A 99 -5.66 -3.42 4.89
N PHE A 100 -4.82 -2.97 5.81
CA PHE A 100 -4.68 -3.62 7.11
C PHE A 100 -5.99 -3.48 7.90
N GLY A 101 -6.67 -4.60 8.16
CA GLY A 101 -7.99 -4.64 8.80
C GLY A 101 -9.16 -4.54 7.81
N GLY A 102 -8.89 -4.62 6.51
CA GLY A 102 -9.88 -4.56 5.45
C GLY A 102 -10.69 -3.26 5.49
N PHE A 103 -12.02 -3.38 5.50
CA PHE A 103 -12.94 -2.24 5.60
C PHE A 103 -13.09 -1.69 7.03
N GLY A 104 -12.64 -2.41 8.05
CA GLY A 104 -12.75 -1.98 9.46
C GLY A 104 -11.73 -0.89 9.82
N SER A 105 -11.91 -0.23 10.96
CA SER A 105 -11.00 0.83 11.43
C SER A 105 -10.37 0.54 12.80
N GLU A 106 -10.28 -0.74 13.17
CA GLU A 106 -9.86 -1.20 14.50
C GLU A 106 -8.43 -1.80 14.53
N SER A 107 -7.76 -1.89 13.37
CA SER A 107 -6.40 -2.43 13.29
C SER A 107 -5.43 -1.67 14.19
N ARG A 108 -4.65 -2.38 15.01
CA ARG A 108 -3.62 -1.79 15.87
C ARG A 108 -2.24 -1.77 15.22
N ALA A 109 -2.11 -2.23 13.97
CA ALA A 109 -0.85 -2.17 13.26
C ALA A 109 -0.39 -0.71 13.15
N ALA A 110 0.85 -0.42 13.59
CA ALA A 110 1.34 0.95 13.68
C ALA A 110 1.30 1.69 12.33
N VAL A 111 1.52 0.96 11.24
CA VAL A 111 1.42 1.50 9.88
C VAL A 111 -0.01 1.91 9.52
N GLN A 112 -1.01 1.11 9.89
CA GLN A 112 -2.40 1.39 9.56
C GLN A 112 -2.94 2.58 10.35
N GLN A 113 -2.53 2.71 11.62
CA GLN A 113 -2.88 3.86 12.45
C GLN A 113 -2.46 5.19 11.80
N ALA A 114 -1.32 5.21 11.12
CA ALA A 114 -0.87 6.39 10.35
C ALA A 114 -1.73 6.69 9.12
N HIS A 115 -2.36 5.66 8.52
CA HIS A 115 -3.32 5.83 7.43
C HIS A 115 -4.70 6.28 7.93
N TYR A 116 -5.22 5.72 9.03
CA TYR A 116 -6.48 6.18 9.65
C TYR A 116 -6.45 7.65 10.02
N MET A 117 -5.31 8.15 10.48
CA MET A 117 -5.12 9.58 10.72
C MET A 117 -5.40 10.42 9.46
N THR A 118 -4.95 9.96 8.30
CA THR A 118 -5.14 10.68 7.03
C THR A 118 -6.57 10.55 6.52
N GLU A 119 -7.17 9.37 6.66
CA GLU A 119 -8.60 9.17 6.36
C GLU A 119 -9.49 10.07 7.23
N GLY A 120 -9.12 10.26 8.50
CA GLY A 120 -9.75 11.22 9.41
C GLY A 120 -9.63 12.66 8.91
N MET A 121 -8.43 13.10 8.51
CA MET A 121 -8.21 14.44 7.94
C MET A 121 -9.08 14.69 6.71
N LEU A 122 -9.13 13.73 5.78
CA LEU A 122 -9.98 13.82 4.58
C LEU A 122 -11.46 13.95 4.95
N LYS A 123 -11.94 13.08 5.85
CA LYS A 123 -13.32 13.11 6.34
C LYS A 123 -13.69 14.44 7.01
N GLU A 124 -12.80 14.99 7.82
CA GLU A 124 -13.01 16.27 8.52
C GLU A 124 -12.88 17.48 7.59
N SER A 125 -12.12 17.37 6.49
CA SER A 125 -11.88 18.48 5.57
C SER A 125 -13.13 18.95 4.83
N GLY A 126 -14.06 18.04 4.58
CA GLY A 126 -15.24 18.24 3.72
C GLY A 126 -14.96 18.13 2.22
N VAL A 127 -13.73 17.81 1.81
CA VAL A 127 -13.39 17.49 0.42
C VAL A 127 -13.91 16.08 0.12
N THR A 128 -14.58 15.90 -1.01
CA THR A 128 -15.01 14.56 -1.46
C THR A 128 -13.76 13.69 -1.65
N TYR A 129 -13.77 12.48 -1.10
CA TYR A 129 -12.61 11.60 -1.20
C TYR A 129 -13.00 10.15 -1.44
N THR A 130 -12.06 9.35 -1.92
CA THR A 130 -12.13 7.89 -1.85
C THR A 130 -10.85 7.39 -1.19
N SER A 131 -11.00 6.58 -0.13
CA SER A 131 -9.85 5.91 0.49
C SER A 131 -9.64 4.56 -0.17
N ILE A 132 -8.60 4.45 -0.99
CA ILE A 132 -8.21 3.22 -1.66
C ILE A 132 -7.24 2.50 -0.74
N ARG A 133 -7.73 1.55 0.04
CA ARG A 133 -6.91 0.75 0.95
C ARG A 133 -6.25 -0.38 0.15
N GLU A 134 -4.97 -0.18 -0.18
CA GLU A 134 -4.19 -1.11 -1.00
C GLU A 134 -3.62 -2.27 -0.16
N GLY A 135 -3.56 -3.45 -0.76
CA GLY A 135 -2.89 -4.62 -0.19
C GLY A 135 -1.38 -4.39 -0.01
N LEU A 136 -0.74 -5.26 0.77
CA LEU A 136 0.72 -5.19 0.89
C LEU A 136 1.38 -5.52 -0.45
N TYR A 137 2.44 -4.77 -0.75
CA TYR A 137 3.20 -4.97 -1.98
C TYR A 137 3.99 -6.28 -1.93
N THR A 138 3.98 -7.02 -3.04
CA THR A 138 4.68 -8.30 -3.18
C THR A 138 6.20 -8.11 -3.32
N GLU A 139 6.64 -7.06 -4.01
CA GLU A 139 8.05 -6.84 -4.35
C GLU A 139 8.97 -6.78 -3.11
N PRO A 140 8.59 -6.12 -1.99
CA PRO A 140 9.39 -6.15 -0.77
C PRO A 140 9.11 -7.38 0.13
N PHE A 141 8.61 -8.51 -0.39
CA PHE A 141 8.36 -9.70 0.45
C PHE A 141 9.55 -10.13 1.34
N PRO A 142 10.83 -10.01 0.93
CA PRO A 142 11.95 -10.38 1.80
C PRO A 142 11.99 -9.56 3.10
N LEU A 143 11.50 -8.32 3.07
CA LEU A 143 11.42 -7.46 4.24
C LEU A 143 10.48 -8.04 5.31
N PHE A 144 9.36 -8.65 4.89
CA PHE A 144 8.38 -9.29 5.78
C PHE A 144 8.82 -10.64 6.32
N LEU A 145 9.96 -11.16 5.87
CA LEU A 145 10.54 -12.39 6.40
C LEU A 145 11.89 -12.16 7.08
N ASN A 146 12.43 -10.94 6.99
CA ASN A 146 13.84 -10.65 7.19
C ASN A 146 14.76 -11.64 6.43
N TRP A 147 14.37 -11.99 5.20
CA TRP A 147 15.04 -12.99 4.39
C TRP A 147 16.17 -12.37 3.55
N PHE A 148 17.32 -13.04 3.57
CA PHE A 148 18.49 -12.75 2.75
C PHE A 148 18.91 -14.02 2.00
N PRO A 149 19.69 -13.94 0.91
CA PRO A 149 20.08 -15.11 0.11
C PRO A 149 20.74 -16.24 0.91
N ASP A 150 21.47 -15.90 1.98
CA ASP A 150 22.18 -16.86 2.83
C ASP A 150 21.41 -17.23 4.11
N SER A 151 20.19 -16.73 4.32
CA SER A 151 19.36 -17.09 5.47
C SER A 151 19.16 -18.61 5.54
N ALA A 152 19.41 -19.17 6.73
CA ALA A 152 19.19 -20.58 7.04
C ALA A 152 17.94 -20.78 7.93
N THR A 153 17.69 -19.83 8.82
CA THR A 153 16.52 -19.81 9.71
C THR A 153 15.88 -18.43 9.66
N LEU A 154 14.57 -18.38 9.52
CA LEU A 154 13.74 -17.19 9.63
C LEU A 154 13.04 -17.21 10.98
N TYR A 155 13.23 -16.15 11.77
CA TYR A 155 12.57 -15.99 13.05
C TYR A 155 11.46 -14.96 12.92
N LEU A 156 10.21 -15.38 13.05
CA LEU A 156 9.03 -14.51 12.99
C LEU A 156 8.34 -14.50 14.36
N PRO A 157 7.68 -13.41 14.77
CA PRO A 157 7.00 -13.40 16.06
C PRO A 157 5.72 -14.25 15.96
N SER A 158 5.44 -15.02 17.00
CA SER A 158 4.15 -15.69 17.18
C SER A 158 3.09 -14.64 17.51
N SER A 159 1.94 -14.68 16.84
CA SER A 159 0.80 -13.81 17.13
C SER A 159 0.02 -14.22 18.39
N SER A 160 0.37 -15.33 19.03
CA SER A 160 -0.31 -15.79 20.23
C SER A 160 0.21 -15.08 21.49
N SER A 161 -0.44 -13.97 21.85
CA SER A 161 -0.45 -13.49 23.24
C SER A 161 -1.31 -14.36 24.18
N SER A 162 -1.90 -15.47 23.69
CA SER A 162 -2.78 -16.34 24.47
C SER A 162 -2.60 -17.83 24.18
N GLY A 163 -1.40 -18.39 24.41
CA GLY A 163 -1.17 -19.83 24.62
C GLY A 163 -1.90 -20.84 23.72
N GLY A 164 -2.25 -20.46 22.49
CA GLY A 164 -3.24 -21.17 21.68
C GLY A 164 -2.95 -20.96 20.21
N GLY A 165 -1.99 -21.73 19.70
CA GLY A 165 -1.92 -22.29 18.33
C GLY A 165 -2.34 -21.46 17.12
N GLY A 166 -2.24 -20.14 17.15
CA GLY A 166 -2.48 -19.27 16.00
C GLY A 166 -1.38 -18.23 15.92
N GLY A 167 -0.18 -18.68 15.55
CA GLY A 167 0.92 -17.81 15.08
C GLY A 167 0.60 -17.24 13.70
N GLY A 168 1.55 -16.62 13.00
CA GLY A 168 1.43 -16.35 11.55
C GLY A 168 1.27 -17.61 10.66
N GLU A 169 0.87 -18.73 11.27
CA GLU A 169 0.53 -20.03 10.70
C GLU A 169 -0.86 -19.99 10.02
N ASP A 170 -1.83 -19.23 10.57
CA ASP A 170 -3.22 -19.15 10.06
C ASP A 170 -3.58 -17.80 9.41
N GLY A 171 -2.72 -16.78 9.52
CA GLY A 171 -2.93 -15.45 8.95
C GLY A 171 -2.32 -15.30 7.57
N GLY A 172 -3.14 -15.24 6.52
CA GLY A 172 -2.70 -14.99 5.15
C GLY A 172 -2.50 -13.49 4.85
N ILE A 173 -1.69 -13.20 3.83
CA ILE A 173 -1.53 -11.86 3.27
C ILE A 173 -2.01 -11.86 1.83
N ALA A 174 -3.01 -11.03 1.52
CA ALA A 174 -3.47 -10.76 0.16
C ALA A 174 -2.50 -9.77 -0.52
N PHE A 175 -1.34 -10.27 -0.93
CA PHE A 175 -0.32 -9.48 -1.60
C PHE A 175 -0.80 -8.94 -2.95
N THR A 176 -0.30 -7.77 -3.32
CA THR A 176 -0.61 -7.10 -4.59
C THR A 176 0.68 -6.66 -5.27
N LEU A 177 0.71 -6.61 -6.59
CA LEU A 177 1.82 -6.01 -7.33
C LEU A 177 1.60 -4.51 -7.48
N ARG A 178 2.64 -3.69 -7.31
CA ARG A 178 2.51 -2.23 -7.53
C ARG A 178 2.07 -1.90 -8.95
N SER A 179 2.47 -2.71 -9.93
CA SER A 179 2.02 -2.54 -11.33
C SER A 179 0.51 -2.74 -11.47
N GLU A 180 -0.05 -3.75 -10.81
CA GLU A 180 -1.49 -4.04 -10.86
C GLU A 180 -2.29 -2.99 -10.08
N LEU A 181 -1.79 -2.55 -8.93
CA LEU A 181 -2.38 -1.44 -8.18
C LEU A 181 -2.36 -0.15 -8.99
N GLY A 182 -1.23 0.17 -9.66
CA GLY A 182 -1.13 1.33 -10.53
C GLY A 182 -2.16 1.31 -11.65
N GLU A 183 -2.38 0.15 -12.28
CA GLU A 183 -3.40 -0.03 -13.29
C GLU A 183 -4.82 0.09 -12.71
N ALA A 184 -5.13 -0.61 -11.62
CA ALA A 184 -6.44 -0.58 -10.97
C ALA A 184 -6.80 0.83 -10.49
N ASN A 185 -5.84 1.56 -9.91
CA ASN A 185 -6.00 2.96 -9.51
C ASN A 185 -6.36 3.83 -10.71
N ALA A 186 -5.56 3.77 -11.78
CA ALA A 186 -5.82 4.57 -12.98
C ALA A 186 -7.21 4.30 -13.57
N LYS A 187 -7.64 3.04 -13.59
CA LYS A 187 -8.98 2.64 -14.07
C LYS A 187 -10.10 3.13 -13.16
N LEU A 188 -9.94 3.02 -11.84
CA LEU A 188 -10.92 3.54 -10.89
C LEU A 188 -11.07 5.06 -11.01
N LEU A 189 -9.95 5.79 -11.10
CA LEU A 189 -9.95 7.25 -11.28
C LEU A 189 -10.65 7.68 -12.57
N LEU A 190 -10.46 6.95 -13.67
CA LEU A 190 -11.14 7.23 -14.95
C LEU A 190 -12.62 6.84 -14.95
N LYS A 191 -12.99 5.81 -14.18
CA LYS A 191 -14.38 5.35 -14.04
C LYS A 191 -15.20 6.26 -13.11
N GLY A 192 -14.58 6.79 -12.06
CA GLY A 192 -15.24 7.56 -11.01
C GLY A 192 -16.11 6.70 -10.07
N GLY A 193 -16.88 7.37 -9.22
CA GLY A 193 -17.70 6.78 -8.16
C GLY A 193 -16.98 6.68 -6.81
N HIS A 194 -17.61 6.01 -5.85
CA HIS A 194 -17.08 5.76 -4.50
C HIS A 194 -16.81 7.04 -3.69
N GLU A 195 -17.66 8.05 -3.85
CA GLU A 195 -17.59 9.32 -3.14
C GLU A 195 -17.79 9.11 -1.63
N ASN A 196 -16.78 9.50 -0.86
CA ASN A 196 -16.67 9.34 0.60
C ASN A 196 -16.71 7.88 1.07
N GLU A 197 -16.29 6.95 0.21
CA GLU A 197 -16.21 5.53 0.51
C GLU A 197 -14.77 5.06 0.76
N ILE A 198 -14.67 3.90 1.40
CA ILE A 198 -13.46 3.09 1.49
C ILE A 198 -13.61 1.96 0.48
N VAL A 199 -12.61 1.77 -0.37
CA VAL A 199 -12.51 0.63 -1.27
C VAL A 199 -11.26 -0.19 -0.96
N LEU A 200 -11.30 -1.50 -1.22
CA LEU A 200 -10.16 -2.38 -1.03
C LEU A 200 -9.55 -2.77 -2.37
N PHE A 201 -8.26 -2.52 -2.51
CA PHE A 201 -7.47 -3.07 -3.61
C PHE A 201 -6.53 -4.16 -3.09
N THR A 202 -7.08 -5.36 -2.95
CA THR A 202 -6.36 -6.55 -2.51
C THR A 202 -6.45 -7.64 -3.57
N ALA A 203 -5.52 -8.60 -3.52
CA ALA A 203 -5.65 -9.80 -4.35
C ALA A 203 -6.86 -10.64 -3.91
N ARG A 204 -7.33 -11.50 -4.83
CA ARG A 204 -8.44 -12.44 -4.57
C ARG A 204 -8.06 -13.59 -3.64
N GLU A 205 -6.77 -13.81 -3.45
CA GLU A 205 -6.23 -14.89 -2.64
C GLU A 205 -5.18 -14.33 -1.69
N SER A 206 -5.03 -15.00 -0.56
CA SER A 206 -4.01 -14.70 0.44
C SER A 206 -3.06 -15.87 0.59
N ILE A 207 -1.78 -15.58 0.88
CA ILE A 207 -0.74 -16.59 1.14
C ILE A 207 -0.19 -16.43 2.56
N THR A 208 0.06 -17.54 3.25
CA THR A 208 0.62 -17.55 4.60
C THR A 208 2.14 -17.48 4.57
N LEU A 209 2.76 -17.05 5.68
CA LEU A 209 4.22 -16.98 5.80
C LEU A 209 4.90 -18.35 5.56
N PRO A 210 4.39 -19.49 6.09
CA PRO A 210 4.90 -20.81 5.73
C PRO A 210 4.80 -21.15 4.24
N GLN A 211 3.72 -20.74 3.56
CA GLN A 211 3.57 -20.96 2.12
C GLN A 211 4.61 -20.15 1.32
N ILE A 212 4.94 -18.92 1.75
CA ILE A 212 6.03 -18.15 1.14
C ILE A 212 7.37 -18.87 1.30
N VAL A 213 7.65 -19.44 2.48
CA VAL A 213 8.88 -20.23 2.72
C VAL A 213 8.92 -21.48 1.83
N ALA A 214 7.79 -22.17 1.66
CA ALA A 214 7.69 -23.30 0.72
C ALA A 214 8.01 -22.88 -0.73
N ILE A 215 7.53 -21.71 -1.18
CA ILE A 215 7.88 -21.15 -2.49
C ILE A 215 9.38 -20.82 -2.58
N ILE A 216 9.99 -20.29 -1.51
CA ILE A 216 11.44 -20.07 -1.46
C ILE A 216 12.17 -21.40 -1.67
N HIS A 217 11.76 -22.48 -1.00
CA HIS A 217 12.38 -23.80 -1.17
C HIS A 217 12.24 -24.30 -2.61
N GLU A 218 11.03 -24.23 -3.17
CA GLU A 218 10.75 -24.68 -4.54
C GLU A 218 11.58 -23.93 -5.58
N THR A 219 11.68 -22.61 -5.44
CA THR A 219 12.29 -21.75 -6.47
C THR A 219 13.81 -21.63 -6.34
N THR A 220 14.37 -21.81 -5.14
CA THR A 220 15.82 -21.63 -4.88
C THR A 220 16.54 -22.94 -4.59
N GLY A 221 15.83 -24.02 -4.25
CA GLY A 221 16.41 -25.27 -3.78
C GLY A 221 17.07 -25.18 -2.39
N ARG A 222 16.89 -24.07 -1.67
CA ARG A 222 17.41 -23.86 -0.31
C ARG A 222 16.50 -24.51 0.72
N ASP A 223 17.08 -25.06 1.77
CA ASP A 223 16.37 -25.50 2.97
C ASP A 223 16.44 -24.38 4.01
N VAL A 224 15.32 -23.67 4.18
CA VAL A 224 15.16 -22.50 5.06
C VAL A 224 14.16 -22.86 6.17
N ALA A 225 14.65 -22.97 7.40
CA ALA A 225 13.78 -23.20 8.55
C ALA A 225 12.95 -21.95 8.86
N LEU A 226 11.68 -22.15 9.24
CA LEU A 226 10.81 -21.10 9.77
C LEU A 226 10.51 -21.39 11.24
N GLU A 227 10.88 -20.47 12.12
CA GLU A 227 10.65 -20.56 13.56
C GLU A 227 9.80 -19.39 14.06
N PHE A 228 8.68 -19.70 14.69
CA PHE A 228 7.88 -18.70 15.40
C PHE A 228 8.38 -18.56 16.84
N VAL A 229 8.68 -17.32 17.25
CA VAL A 229 9.26 -16.99 18.57
C VAL A 229 8.45 -15.89 19.29
N GLY A 230 8.66 -15.70 20.59
CA GLY A 230 8.05 -14.56 21.29
C GLY A 230 8.58 -13.21 20.80
N SER A 231 7.82 -12.13 21.00
CA SER A 231 8.17 -10.79 20.48
C SER A 231 9.55 -10.29 20.91
N GLU A 232 9.95 -10.52 22.17
CA GLU A 232 11.28 -10.15 22.67
C GLU A 232 12.39 -10.92 21.93
N ALA A 233 12.23 -12.25 21.79
CA ALA A 233 13.17 -13.09 21.07
C ALA A 233 13.21 -12.77 19.57
N TYR A 234 12.09 -12.37 18.96
CA TYR A 234 12.03 -11.90 17.59
C TYR A 234 12.92 -10.66 17.38
N VAL A 235 12.78 -9.67 18.26
CA VAL A 235 13.59 -8.44 18.21
C VAL A 235 15.06 -8.76 18.44
N GLU A 236 15.39 -9.53 19.48
CA GLU A 236 16.76 -9.91 19.81
C GLU A 236 17.44 -10.64 18.64
N LYS A 237 16.81 -11.72 18.14
CA LYS A 237 17.40 -12.59 17.11
C LYS A 237 17.56 -11.89 15.77
N ASN A 238 16.62 -11.02 15.39
CA ASN A 238 16.70 -10.33 14.11
C ASN A 238 17.55 -9.07 14.16
N ALA A 239 17.61 -8.35 15.29
CA ALA A 239 18.47 -7.17 15.41
C ALA A 239 19.94 -7.55 15.58
N ALA A 240 20.21 -8.68 16.25
CA ALA A 240 21.58 -9.17 16.45
C ALA A 240 22.21 -9.63 15.12
N GLY A 241 23.08 -8.78 14.56
CA GLY A 241 23.79 -9.11 13.33
C GLY A 241 22.95 -9.01 12.06
N ASP A 242 21.90 -8.17 12.07
CA ASP A 242 21.10 -7.92 10.86
C ASP A 242 22.00 -7.44 9.71
N VAL A 243 22.04 -8.23 8.63
CA VAL A 243 22.83 -7.90 7.44
C VAL A 243 22.32 -6.63 6.76
N GLY A 244 21.02 -6.33 6.93
CA GLY A 244 20.39 -5.12 6.41
C GLY A 244 20.58 -3.88 7.28
N ASN A 245 21.35 -3.96 8.38
CA ASN A 245 21.60 -2.88 9.33
C ASN A 245 20.31 -2.24 9.89
N LYS A 246 19.24 -3.03 10.05
CA LYS A 246 17.99 -2.60 10.69
C LYS A 246 18.18 -2.50 12.20
N SER A 247 17.58 -1.48 12.81
CA SER A 247 17.63 -1.26 14.26
C SER A 247 16.66 -2.18 15.01
N ALA A 248 16.87 -2.37 16.32
CA ALA A 248 15.90 -3.06 17.18
C ALA A 248 14.50 -2.41 17.09
N ALA A 249 14.43 -1.07 17.05
CA ALA A 249 13.19 -0.32 16.90
C ALA A 249 12.41 -0.66 15.62
N PHE A 250 13.11 -1.02 14.53
CA PHE A 250 12.44 -1.50 13.31
C PHE A 250 11.72 -2.83 13.58
N PHE A 251 12.38 -3.77 14.24
CA PHE A 251 11.77 -5.07 14.57
C PHE A 251 10.66 -4.93 15.61
N GLU A 252 10.80 -4.07 16.61
CA GLU A 252 9.73 -3.73 17.56
C GLU A 252 8.47 -3.22 16.85
N MET A 253 8.63 -2.32 15.87
CA MET A 253 7.52 -1.85 15.04
C MET A 253 6.86 -3.00 14.27
N MET A 254 7.66 -3.89 13.69
CA MET A 254 7.17 -5.02 12.90
C MET A 254 6.35 -6.01 13.72
N VAL A 255 6.58 -6.15 15.03
CA VAL A 255 5.75 -7.00 15.91
C VAL A 255 4.27 -6.67 15.75
N SER A 256 3.90 -5.37 15.75
CA SER A 256 2.50 -4.96 15.59
C SER A 256 1.88 -5.38 14.25
N TRP A 257 2.70 -5.50 13.19
CA TRP A 257 2.26 -5.97 11.89
C TRP A 257 1.96 -7.47 11.96
N TYR A 258 2.85 -8.28 12.54
CA TYR A 258 2.61 -9.72 12.64
C TYR A 258 1.46 -10.08 13.59
N GLU A 259 1.26 -9.33 14.66
CA GLU A 259 0.07 -9.48 15.50
C GLU A 259 -1.21 -9.25 14.69
N GLY A 260 -1.20 -8.26 13.80
CA GLY A 260 -2.28 -7.98 12.88
C GLY A 260 -2.47 -9.07 11.81
N ILE A 261 -1.37 -9.56 11.22
CA ILE A 261 -1.38 -10.71 10.29
C ILE A 261 -2.02 -11.92 10.97
N GLY A 262 -1.61 -12.24 12.20
CA GLY A 262 -2.17 -13.36 12.96
C GLY A 262 -3.64 -13.20 13.33
N ARG A 263 -4.19 -11.98 13.32
CA ARG A 263 -5.63 -11.71 13.43
C ARG A 263 -6.38 -11.80 12.08
N GLY A 264 -5.69 -12.17 11.00
CA GLY A 264 -6.26 -12.25 9.65
C GLY A 264 -6.52 -10.88 9.01
N GLU A 265 -5.98 -9.79 9.58
CA GLU A 265 -6.28 -8.43 9.13
C GLU A 265 -5.81 -8.15 7.69
N LEU A 266 -4.86 -8.94 7.17
CA LEU A 266 -4.36 -8.86 5.80
C LEU A 266 -4.87 -9.99 4.89
N SER A 267 -5.74 -10.87 5.40
CA SER A 267 -6.37 -11.93 4.62
C SER A 267 -7.68 -11.48 3.96
N VAL A 268 -8.09 -10.22 4.18
CA VAL A 268 -9.32 -9.67 3.63
C VAL A 268 -9.15 -9.39 2.14
N THR A 269 -9.93 -10.09 1.32
CA THR A 269 -9.90 -9.97 -0.14
C THR A 269 -11.13 -9.22 -0.64
N ASP A 270 -11.00 -8.54 -1.78
CA ASP A 270 -12.10 -7.85 -2.46
C ASP A 270 -11.99 -8.01 -3.98
N GLY A 271 -13.14 -8.03 -4.66
CA GLY A 271 -13.20 -8.22 -6.11
C GLY A 271 -12.86 -6.98 -6.92
N LEU A 272 -12.94 -5.77 -6.34
CA LEU A 272 -12.92 -4.51 -7.08
C LEU A 272 -11.62 -4.27 -7.83
N MET A 273 -10.47 -4.62 -7.24
CA MET A 273 -9.18 -4.55 -7.92
C MET A 273 -9.20 -5.36 -9.22
N ALA A 274 -9.78 -6.56 -9.16
CA ALA A 274 -9.93 -7.45 -10.29
C ALA A 274 -11.06 -7.03 -11.24
N GLU A 275 -12.13 -6.39 -10.79
CA GLU A 275 -13.18 -5.83 -11.66
C GLU A 275 -12.69 -4.59 -12.43
N GLY A 276 -11.64 -3.93 -11.92
CA GLY A 276 -10.84 -2.99 -12.69
C GLY A 276 -10.03 -3.69 -13.79
N THR A 277 -9.54 -4.92 -13.59
CA THR A 277 -8.71 -5.64 -14.57
C THR A 277 -9.51 -6.52 -15.53
N ASP A 278 -10.63 -7.07 -15.09
CA ASP A 278 -11.51 -8.00 -15.79
C ASP A 278 -12.80 -7.29 -16.14
N GLY A 279 -13.05 -7.10 -17.44
CA GLY A 279 -14.30 -6.56 -17.94
C GLY A 279 -15.49 -7.31 -17.34
N ALA A 280 -16.41 -6.56 -16.74
CA ALA A 280 -17.67 -7.07 -16.23
C ALA A 280 -18.36 -7.98 -17.28
N GLY A 281 -18.80 -9.15 -16.81
CA GLY A 281 -19.21 -10.29 -17.61
C GLY A 281 -20.11 -9.98 -18.81
N CYS A 282 -19.75 -10.56 -19.94
CA CYS A 282 -20.69 -10.83 -21.03
C CYS A 282 -21.64 -11.93 -20.56
N GLY A 283 -22.86 -11.53 -20.16
CA GLY A 283 -23.99 -12.44 -20.19
C GLY A 283 -24.37 -12.71 -21.64
N ASP A 284 -24.70 -13.97 -21.92
CA ASP A 284 -25.12 -14.52 -23.22
C ASP A 284 -26.23 -13.71 -23.92
#